data_AF-A0A937DV72-F1
#
_entry.id   AF-A0A937DV72-F1
#
_cell.length_a   1.000
_cell.length_b   1.000
_cell.length_c   1.000
_cell.angle_alpha   90.00
_cell.angle_beta   90.00
_cell.angle_gamma   90.00
#
_symmetry.space_group_name_H-M   'P 1'
#
loop_
_entity.id
_entity.type
_entity.pdbx_description
1 polymer ?
#
loop_
_entity_poly.entity_id
_entity_poly.type
_entity_poly.pdbx_seq_one_letter_code
_entity_poly.pdbx_strand_id
1 'polypeptide(L)'
;MPTTFPASVRRWLIIVAGMIFFMIVIGALTRLTESGLSMVEWRPVTGWLPPLSDAAWQAELQKYLASPQGRLVNRHFTVGEFQEIFWLEYLHRLWGRLIGVVFALPLAWFWWRGALDAYLKPRLLALLILGGLQGALGWAMVASGLVDRPAVSHYRLA
;
A
#
# COMPACT_ATOMS: atom_id res chain seq x y z
N MET A 1 -25.46 -26.72 11.99
CA MET A 1 -25.13 -27.35 10.69
C MET A 1 -23.73 -26.88 10.29
N PRO A 2 -22.80 -27.74 9.83
CA PRO A 2 -21.52 -27.25 9.37
C PRO A 2 -21.75 -26.49 8.06
N THR A 3 -21.63 -25.16 8.13
CA THR A 3 -21.68 -24.29 6.95
C THR A 3 -20.42 -24.53 6.13
N THR A 4 -20.48 -25.52 5.25
CA THR A 4 -19.37 -25.78 4.32
C THR A 4 -19.42 -24.70 3.24
N PHE A 5 -18.59 -23.66 3.42
CA PHE A 5 -18.42 -22.61 2.41
C PHE A 5 -18.02 -23.23 1.06
N PRO A 6 -18.47 -22.66 -0.08
CA PRO A 6 -18.00 -23.08 -1.38
C PRO A 6 -16.47 -23.08 -1.42
N ALA A 7 -15.87 -24.12 -2.00
CA ALA A 7 -14.40 -24.24 -2.06
C ALA A 7 -13.74 -23.02 -2.74
N SER A 8 -14.45 -22.36 -3.65
CA SER A 8 -14.05 -21.10 -4.29
C SER A 8 -13.92 -19.94 -3.30
N VAL A 9 -14.91 -19.75 -2.42
CA VAL A 9 -14.88 -18.71 -1.37
C VAL A 9 -13.73 -18.96 -0.42
N ARG A 10 -13.51 -20.22 0.01
CA ARG A 10 -12.38 -20.58 0.89
C ARG A 10 -11.04 -20.28 0.24
N ARG A 11 -10.82 -20.70 -1.01
CA ARG A 11 -9.56 -20.43 -1.75
C ARG A 11 -9.32 -18.94 -1.91
N TRP A 12 -10.36 -18.18 -2.26
CA TRP A 12 -10.29 -16.72 -2.36
C TRP A 12 -9.83 -16.07 -1.05
N LEU A 13 -10.44 -16.44 0.08
CA LEU A 13 -10.06 -15.91 1.39
C LEU A 13 -8.62 -16.30 1.79
N ILE A 14 -8.16 -17.51 1.45
CA ILE A 14 -6.76 -17.93 1.67
C ILE A 14 -5.79 -17.08 0.83
N ILE A 15 -6.13 -16.83 -0.44
CA ILE A 15 -5.31 -15.97 -1.31
C ILE A 15 -5.21 -14.56 -0.72
N VAL A 16 -6.35 -13.97 -0.33
CA VAL A 16 -6.37 -12.64 0.31
C VAL A 16 -5.54 -12.62 1.58
N ALA A 17 -5.66 -13.63 2.44
CA ALA A 17 -4.86 -13.73 3.66
C ALA A 17 -3.35 -13.81 3.37
N GLY A 18 -2.95 -14.59 2.36
CA GLY A 18 -1.56 -14.64 1.90
C GLY A 18 -1.08 -13.29 1.37
N MET A 19 -1.88 -12.58 0.59
CA MET A 19 -1.53 -11.24 0.11
C MET A 19 -1.37 -10.24 1.25
N ILE A 20 -2.23 -10.27 2.27
CA ILE A 20 -2.13 -9.43 3.46
C ILE A 20 -0.85 -9.74 4.24
N PHE A 21 -0.48 -11.01 4.39
CA PHE A 21 0.80 -11.38 5.00
C PHE A 21 1.98 -10.72 4.29
N PHE A 22 2.04 -10.81 2.94
CA PHE A 22 3.08 -10.14 2.17
C PHE A 22 3.02 -8.62 2.27
N MET A 23 1.82 -8.02 2.34
CA MET A 23 1.66 -6.58 2.56
C MET A 23 2.34 -6.12 3.85
N ILE A 24 2.19 -6.89 4.93
CA ILE A 24 2.82 -6.59 6.23
C ILE A 24 4.34 -6.67 6.10
N VAL A 25 4.87 -7.70 5.43
CA VAL A 25 6.32 -7.87 5.22
C VAL A 25 6.89 -6.72 4.38
N ILE A 26 6.27 -6.42 3.24
CA ILE A 26 6.71 -5.34 2.35
C ILE A 26 6.65 -4.00 3.08
N GLY A 27 5.55 -3.71 3.79
CA GLY A 27 5.42 -2.47 4.56
C GLY A 27 6.43 -2.35 5.71
N ALA A 28 6.78 -3.45 6.37
CA ALA A 28 7.85 -3.46 7.37
C ALA A 28 9.21 -3.14 6.75
N LEU A 29 9.53 -3.72 5.58
CA LEU A 29 10.74 -3.38 4.83
C LEU A 29 10.74 -1.91 4.42
N THR A 30 9.63 -1.39 3.88
CA THR A 30 9.51 0.02 3.48
C THR A 30 9.84 0.98 4.64
N ARG A 31 9.43 0.61 5.85
CA ARG A 31 9.72 1.38 7.06
C ARG A 31 11.19 1.26 7.48
N LEU A 32 11.73 0.05 7.51
CA LEU A 32 13.10 -0.21 7.97
C LEU A 32 14.16 0.39 7.05
N THR A 33 13.87 0.52 5.75
CA THR A 33 14.75 1.17 4.78
C THR A 33 14.47 2.66 4.60
N GLU A 34 13.59 3.23 5.43
CA GLU A 34 13.16 4.64 5.38
C GLU A 34 12.63 5.09 4.00
N SER A 35 12.16 4.15 3.19
CA SER A 35 11.68 4.39 1.83
C SER A 35 10.27 4.96 1.76
N GLY A 36 9.53 4.99 2.88
CA GLY A 36 8.10 5.35 2.91
C GLY A 36 7.74 6.79 2.54
N LEU A 37 8.70 7.65 2.20
CA LEU A 37 8.49 9.03 1.73
C LEU A 37 9.12 9.28 0.35
N SER A 38 9.57 8.23 -0.34
CA SER A 38 10.16 8.32 -1.68
C SER A 38 9.15 8.75 -2.75
N MET A 39 7.86 8.44 -2.58
CA MET A 39 6.76 8.90 -3.44
C MET A 39 5.97 10.04 -2.80
N VAL A 40 6.35 11.25 -3.20
CA VAL A 40 5.75 12.49 -2.72
C VAL A 40 4.30 12.65 -3.23
N GLU A 41 4.03 12.23 -4.47
CA GLU A 41 2.72 12.39 -5.08
C GLU A 41 1.80 11.20 -4.83
N TRP A 42 0.58 11.49 -4.38
CA TRP A 42 -0.45 10.47 -4.27
C TRP A 42 -1.21 10.30 -5.58
N ARG A 43 -0.96 9.20 -6.29
CA ARG A 43 -1.61 8.86 -7.57
C ARG A 43 -2.41 7.56 -7.46
N PRO A 44 -3.57 7.54 -6.78
CA PRO A 44 -4.33 6.31 -6.52
C PRO A 44 -4.84 5.64 -7.80
N VAL A 45 -5.21 6.43 -8.82
CA VAL A 45 -5.78 5.92 -10.08
C VAL A 45 -4.72 5.76 -11.17
N THR A 46 -3.71 6.63 -11.24
CA THR A 46 -2.72 6.65 -12.34
C THR A 46 -1.36 6.06 -11.96
N GLY A 47 -1.09 5.79 -10.68
CA GLY A 47 0.21 5.31 -10.20
C GLY A 47 0.45 3.81 -10.37
N TRP A 48 -0.22 3.13 -11.33
CA TRP A 48 -0.07 1.69 -11.60
C TRP A 48 1.16 1.34 -12.43
N LEU A 49 1.80 2.35 -13.02
CA LEU A 49 3.03 2.22 -13.79
C LEU A 49 4.12 3.06 -13.12
N PRO A 50 5.36 2.54 -13.04
CA PRO A 50 6.51 3.31 -12.58
C PRO A 50 6.95 4.29 -13.68
N PRO A 51 7.89 5.22 -13.39
CA PRO A 51 8.53 6.02 -14.43
C PRO A 51 9.19 5.11 -15.48
N LEU A 52 8.93 5.38 -16.76
CA LEU A 52 9.36 4.53 -17.88
C LEU A 52 10.49 5.14 -18.71
N SER A 53 10.92 6.36 -18.40
CA SER A 53 11.99 7.07 -19.09
C SER A 53 12.92 7.75 -18.11
N ASP A 54 14.17 8.00 -18.53
CA ASP A 54 15.17 8.69 -17.70
C ASP A 54 14.71 10.09 -17.29
N ALA A 55 14.02 10.80 -18.19
CA ALA A 55 13.44 12.10 -17.91
C ALA A 55 12.34 12.02 -16.82
N ALA A 56 11.52 10.97 -16.84
CA ALA A 56 10.49 10.76 -15.82
C ALA A 56 11.11 10.40 -14.46
N TRP A 57 12.16 9.57 -14.46
CA TRP A 57 12.91 9.25 -13.24
C TRP A 57 13.58 10.49 -12.64
N GLN A 58 14.19 11.33 -13.46
CA GLN A 58 14.75 12.60 -13.02
C GLN A 58 13.67 13.51 -12.42
N ALA A 59 12.49 13.61 -13.05
CA ALA A 59 11.40 14.41 -12.52
C ALA A 59 10.93 13.92 -11.13
N GLU A 60 10.80 12.62 -10.92
CA GLU A 60 10.45 12.06 -9.61
C GLU A 60 11.56 12.28 -8.57
N LEU A 61 12.83 12.13 -8.96
CA LEU A 61 13.97 12.45 -8.08
C LEU A 61 13.95 13.92 -7.66
N GLN A 62 13.68 14.85 -8.57
CA GLN A 62 13.61 16.28 -8.22
C GLN A 62 12.49 16.58 -7.22
N LYS A 63 11.33 15.92 -7.36
CA LYS A 63 10.24 16.02 -6.36
C LYS A 63 10.69 15.49 -5.00
N TYR A 64 11.37 14.34 -5.00
CA TYR A 64 11.90 13.75 -3.78
C TYR A 64 12.94 14.65 -3.10
N LEU A 65 13.90 15.18 -3.86
CA LEU A 65 14.93 16.09 -3.34
C LEU A 65 14.35 17.40 -2.82
N ALA A 66 13.18 17.83 -3.31
CA ALA A 66 12.45 18.98 -2.78
C ALA A 66 11.74 18.68 -1.45
N SER A 67 11.52 17.41 -1.09
CA SER A 67 10.91 17.00 0.19
C SER A 67 11.84 17.24 1.39
N PRO A 68 11.33 17.30 2.63
CA PRO A 68 12.20 17.41 3.82
C PRO A 68 13.23 16.28 3.94
N GLN A 69 12.87 15.03 3.62
CA GLN A 69 13.80 13.90 3.68
C GLN A 69 14.90 14.03 2.62
N GLY A 70 14.53 14.36 1.38
CA GLY A 70 15.50 14.62 0.30
C GLY A 70 16.44 15.79 0.63
N ARG A 71 15.91 16.89 1.17
CA ARG A 71 16.69 18.08 1.55
C ARG A 71 17.54 17.92 2.80
N LEU A 72 17.23 17.03 3.73
CA LEU A 72 17.93 16.93 5.02
C LEU A 72 18.80 15.69 5.14
N VAL A 73 18.39 14.58 4.53
CA VAL A 73 19.04 13.28 4.64
C VAL A 73 19.73 12.90 3.32
N ASN A 74 19.03 13.02 2.19
CA ASN A 74 19.45 12.43 0.91
C ASN A 74 19.82 13.47 -0.18
N ARG A 75 20.49 14.57 0.20
CA ARG A 75 20.75 15.75 -0.65
C ARG A 75 21.46 15.47 -1.97
N HIS A 76 22.17 14.36 -2.07
CA HIS A 76 23.04 14.03 -3.20
C HIS A 76 22.69 12.68 -3.84
N PHE A 77 21.47 12.19 -3.62
CA PHE A 77 21.01 10.94 -4.23
C PHE A 77 21.12 10.99 -5.76
N THR A 78 21.78 10.00 -6.31
CA THR A 78 21.73 9.68 -7.73
C THR A 78 20.36 9.07 -8.07
N VAL A 79 20.03 9.01 -9.37
CA VAL A 79 18.82 8.32 -9.83
C VAL A 79 18.82 6.85 -9.42
N GLY A 80 19.99 6.20 -9.43
CA GLY A 80 20.13 4.79 -9.03
C GLY A 80 19.77 4.56 -7.56
N GLU A 81 20.34 5.35 -6.65
CA GLU A 81 20.04 5.27 -5.21
C GLU A 81 18.56 5.59 -4.92
N PHE A 82 18.00 6.56 -5.64
CA PHE A 82 16.58 6.87 -5.54
C PHE A 82 15.67 5.74 -6.02
N GLN A 83 16.05 5.04 -7.09
CA GLN A 83 15.28 3.90 -7.60
C GLN A 83 15.16 2.79 -6.55
N GLU A 84 16.19 2.53 -5.74
CA GLU A 84 16.14 1.48 -4.70
C GLU A 84 15.03 1.73 -3.68
N ILE A 85 14.96 2.94 -3.13
CA ILE A 85 13.91 3.32 -2.17
C ILE A 85 12.55 3.43 -2.86
N PHE A 86 12.52 3.99 -4.08
CA PHE A 86 11.29 4.16 -4.84
C PHE A 86 10.62 2.83 -5.17
N TRP A 87 11.38 1.82 -5.60
CA TRP A 87 10.83 0.52 -5.98
C TRP A 87 10.15 -0.19 -4.82
N LEU A 88 10.70 -0.07 -3.61
CA LEU A 88 10.12 -0.71 -2.44
C LEU A 88 8.81 -0.05 -2.04
N GLU A 89 8.75 1.28 -2.01
CA GLU A 89 7.50 1.99 -1.75
C GLU A 89 6.48 1.78 -2.89
N TYR A 90 6.95 1.70 -4.14
CA TYR A 90 6.12 1.44 -5.31
C TYR A 90 5.43 0.08 -5.16
N LEU A 91 6.22 -0.95 -4.87
CA LEU A 91 5.74 -2.30 -4.68
C LEU A 91 4.74 -2.35 -3.53
N HIS A 92 5.02 -1.69 -2.40
CA HIS A 92 4.11 -1.62 -1.27
C HIS A 92 2.74 -1.01 -1.66
N ARG A 93 2.75 0.14 -2.35
CA ARG A 93 1.53 0.83 -2.79
C ARG A 93 0.76 0.02 -3.84
N LEU A 94 1.47 -0.55 -4.82
CA LEU A 94 0.88 -1.39 -5.86
C LEU A 94 0.24 -2.65 -5.25
N TRP A 95 0.94 -3.31 -4.32
CA TRP A 95 0.44 -4.50 -3.64
C TRP A 95 -0.82 -4.21 -2.84
N GLY A 96 -0.87 -3.07 -2.12
CA GLY A 96 -2.08 -2.61 -1.43
C GLY A 96 -3.28 -2.43 -2.38
N ARG A 97 -3.07 -1.86 -3.57
CA ARG A 97 -4.12 -1.72 -4.59
C ARG A 97 -4.58 -3.08 -5.12
N LEU A 98 -3.64 -3.99 -5.38
CA LEU A 98 -3.96 -5.35 -5.84
C LEU A 98 -4.81 -6.10 -4.81
N ILE A 99 -4.50 -5.98 -3.51
CA ILE A 99 -5.34 -6.54 -2.45
C ILE A 99 -6.76 -5.98 -2.53
N GLY A 100 -6.90 -4.66 -2.69
CA GLY A 100 -8.20 -4.01 -2.85
C GLY A 100 -9.01 -4.60 -4.00
N VAL A 101 -8.39 -4.79 -5.18
CA VAL A 101 -9.03 -5.38 -6.37
C VAL A 101 -9.38 -6.86 -6.16
N VAL A 102 -8.42 -7.66 -5.67
CA VAL A 102 -8.58 -9.11 -5.43
C VAL A 102 -9.57 -9.39 -4.30
N PHE A 103 -9.80 -8.44 -3.39
CA PHE A 103 -10.84 -8.54 -2.38
C PHE A 103 -12.20 -8.07 -2.92
N ALA A 104 -12.28 -6.86 -3.49
CA ALA A 104 -13.54 -6.24 -3.85
C ALA A 104 -14.25 -6.92 -5.04
N LEU A 105 -13.52 -7.33 -6.08
CA LEU A 105 -14.15 -7.93 -7.27
C LEU A 105 -14.78 -9.30 -6.96
N PRO A 106 -14.08 -10.27 -6.32
CA PRO A 106 -14.71 -11.53 -5.97
C PRO A 106 -15.79 -11.36 -4.90
N LEU A 107 -15.65 -10.41 -3.97
CA LEU A 107 -16.71 -10.08 -3.02
C LEU A 107 -18.00 -9.68 -3.75
N ALA A 108 -17.92 -8.74 -4.69
CA ALA A 108 -19.07 -8.31 -5.50
C ALA A 108 -19.66 -9.48 -6.30
N TRP A 109 -18.81 -10.29 -6.93
CA TRP A 109 -19.23 -11.46 -7.70
C TRP A 109 -19.96 -12.51 -6.84
N PHE A 110 -19.37 -12.94 -5.72
CA PHE A 110 -20.00 -13.92 -4.84
C PHE A 110 -21.28 -13.39 -4.19
N TRP A 111 -21.35 -12.08 -3.92
CA TRP A 111 -22.54 -11.43 -3.41
C TRP A 111 -23.68 -11.49 -4.41
N TRP A 112 -23.42 -11.10 -5.68
CA TRP A 112 -24.41 -11.15 -6.75
C TRP A 112 -24.90 -12.57 -7.03
N ARG A 113 -24.00 -13.56 -6.95
CA ARG A 113 -24.32 -14.98 -7.13
C ARG A 113 -25.02 -15.62 -5.93
N GLY A 114 -25.25 -14.89 -4.83
CA GLY A 114 -25.85 -15.44 -3.61
C GLY A 114 -24.99 -16.50 -2.93
N ALA A 115 -23.70 -16.58 -3.25
CA ALA A 115 -22.77 -17.61 -2.75
C ALA A 115 -22.21 -17.30 -1.35
N LEU A 116 -22.57 -16.15 -0.77
CA LEU A 116 -22.13 -15.70 0.55
C LEU A 116 -23.21 -15.95 1.60
N ASP A 117 -22.83 -16.62 2.68
CA ASP A 117 -23.65 -16.79 3.89
C ASP A 117 -24.01 -15.41 4.50
N ALA A 118 -25.23 -15.28 5.02
CA ALA A 118 -25.71 -14.09 5.72
C ALA A 118 -24.80 -13.71 6.90
N TYR A 119 -24.17 -14.71 7.54
CA TYR A 119 -23.17 -14.47 8.59
C TYR A 119 -21.87 -13.84 8.04
N LEU A 120 -21.44 -14.19 6.83
CA LEU A 120 -20.16 -13.76 6.27
C LEU A 120 -20.23 -12.34 5.68
N LYS A 121 -21.38 -11.97 5.12
CA LYS A 121 -21.64 -10.66 4.49
C LYS A 121 -21.22 -9.44 5.34
N PRO A 122 -21.70 -9.25 6.58
CA PRO A 122 -21.32 -8.07 7.37
C PRO A 122 -19.83 -8.06 7.73
N ARG A 123 -19.21 -9.23 7.89
CA ARG A 123 -17.76 -9.34 8.18
C ARG A 123 -16.92 -8.92 6.98
N LEU A 124 -17.28 -9.37 5.79
CA LEU A 124 -16.56 -8.99 4.56
C LEU A 124 -16.72 -7.49 4.25
N LEU A 125 -17.89 -6.91 4.52
CA LEU A 125 -18.09 -5.46 4.42
C LEU A 125 -17.26 -4.69 5.45
N ALA A 126 -17.24 -5.15 6.71
CA ALA A 126 -16.39 -4.55 7.73
C ALA A 126 -14.91 -4.59 7.34
N LEU A 127 -14.43 -5.72 6.82
CA LEU A 127 -13.05 -5.84 6.30
C LEU A 127 -12.78 -4.90 5.11
N LEU A 128 -13.74 -4.73 4.19
CA LEU A 128 -13.60 -3.78 3.08
C LEU A 128 -13.42 -2.34 3.60
N ILE A 129 -14.26 -1.94 4.55
CA ILE A 129 -14.24 -0.61 5.15
C ILE A 129 -12.93 -0.40 5.92
N LEU A 130 -12.53 -1.35 6.76
CA LEU A 130 -11.28 -1.29 7.52
C LEU A 130 -10.06 -1.23 6.60
N GLY A 131 -10.04 -2.01 5.51
CA GLY A 131 -8.98 -1.94 4.51
C GLY A 131 -8.91 -0.58 3.81
N GLY A 132 -10.06 -0.01 3.46
CA GLY A 132 -10.15 1.35 2.90
C GLY A 132 -9.64 2.42 3.86
N LEU A 133 -10.03 2.34 5.14
CA LEU A 133 -9.54 3.23 6.19
C LEU A 133 -8.03 3.07 6.41
N GLN A 134 -7.50 1.84 6.37
CA GLN A 134 -6.06 1.61 6.45
C GLN A 134 -5.30 2.28 5.30
N GLY A 135 -5.83 2.24 4.08
CA GLY A 135 -5.26 2.97 2.95
C GLY A 135 -5.29 4.49 3.16
N ALA A 136 -6.38 5.04 3.69
CA ALA A 136 -6.51 6.46 4.00
C ALA A 136 -5.53 6.90 5.10
N LEU A 137 -5.35 6.08 6.15
CA LEU A 137 -4.36 6.33 7.20
C LEU A 137 -2.93 6.27 6.66
N GLY A 138 -2.62 5.31 5.79
CA GLY A 138 -1.33 5.23 5.12
C GLY A 138 -1.01 6.49 4.30
N TRP A 139 -2.01 7.04 3.60
CA TRP A 139 -1.85 8.31 2.90
C TRP A 139 -1.60 9.48 3.86
N ALA A 140 -2.37 9.59 4.94
CA ALA A 140 -2.20 10.66 5.94
C ALA A 140 -0.80 10.64 6.59
N MET A 141 -0.26 9.43 6.82
CA MET A 141 1.12 9.25 7.30
C MET A 141 2.14 9.87 6.33
N VAL A 142 2.04 9.58 5.03
CA VAL A 142 2.95 10.16 4.03
C VAL A 142 2.79 11.68 3.96
N ALA A 143 1.54 12.17 3.92
CA ALA A 143 1.25 13.60 3.86
C ALA A 143 1.87 14.37 5.04
N SER A 144 1.78 13.83 6.26
CA SER A 144 2.39 14.45 7.45
C SER A 144 3.92 14.42 7.44
N GLY A 145 4.53 13.35 6.92
CA GLY A 145 6.00 13.25 6.79
C GLY A 145 6.61 14.25 5.80
N LEU A 146 5.81 14.76 4.86
CA LEU A 146 6.23 15.78 3.89
C LEU A 146 6.17 17.21 4.43
N VAL A 147 5.50 17.45 5.57
CA VAL A 147 5.31 18.79 6.16
C VAL A 147 6.19 19.00 7.40
N ASP A 148 6.11 18.13 8.41
CA ASP A 148 6.46 18.53 9.77
C ASP A 148 7.71 17.88 10.39
N ARG A 149 8.23 16.74 9.90
CA ARG A 149 9.50 16.11 10.34
C ARG A 149 9.78 14.80 9.59
N PRO A 150 11.02 14.54 9.10
CA PRO A 150 11.36 13.32 8.37
C PRO A 150 11.73 12.15 9.31
N ALA A 151 10.91 11.86 10.33
CA ALA A 151 11.05 10.63 11.13
C ALA A 151 9.80 10.36 11.97
N VAL A 152 9.29 9.13 11.92
CA VAL A 152 8.39 8.60 12.96
C VAL A 152 9.27 8.09 14.10
N SER A 153 9.50 8.92 15.12
CA SER A 153 10.36 8.55 16.26
C SER A 153 9.83 7.30 16.98
N HIS A 154 10.71 6.32 17.22
CA HIS A 154 10.44 5.11 18.00
C HIS A 154 10.10 5.36 19.50
N TYR A 155 10.23 6.61 19.97
CA TYR A 155 10.00 6.99 21.37
C TYR A 155 8.53 7.13 21.80
N ARG A 156 7.55 6.91 20.91
CA ARG A 156 6.10 7.04 21.26
C ARG A 156 5.41 5.70 21.54
N LEU A 157 6.19 4.66 21.83
CA LEU A 157 5.71 3.33 22.25
C LEU A 157 6.15 2.97 23.68
N ALA A 158 6.65 3.93 24.45
CA ALA A 158 6.93 3.79 25.88
C ALA A 158 5.94 4.62 26.70
#